data_AF-A0A6I7NC15-F1
#
_entry.id   AF-A0A6I7NC15-F1
#
_cell.length_a   1.000
_cell.length_b   1.000
_cell.length_c   1.000
_cell.angle_alpha   90.00
_cell.angle_beta   90.00
_cell.angle_gamma   90.00
#
_symmetry.space_group_name_H-M   'P 1'
#
loop_
_entity.id
_entity.type
_entity.pdbx_description
1 polymer ?
#
loop_
_entity_poly.entity_id
_entity_poly.type
_entity_poly.pdbx_seq_one_letter_code
_entity_poly.pdbx_strand_id
1 'polypeptide(L)'
;MAAVRTFLRKYWILIVIVLWVIAWANRDWLAGQAPAGEDAYAEERPIEVPPAVRDVEADEDAAAAEPSPRPQETPPEPEPAPEPEPVAPAPETEVSAVPQPEPAPAVPEREPEAEAEAEVDRPTATPETPITAAPVTEPVVEREEVVAPEVVETPAELLSRSRSVARSRGPGAAAEVLAAGLRELPGDVPERADLYGEMGNYHFTAGNFTAALAAYDSALKALPEEDRIAMLRRLAPIYDRYHPAGRSHLDQFR
;
A
#
# COMPACT_ATOMS: atom_id res chain seq x y z
N MET A 1 48.44 26.88 -9.33
CA MET A 1 46.97 27.17 -9.29
C MET A 1 46.13 26.35 -10.29
N ALA A 2 46.65 25.87 -11.41
CA ALA A 2 45.87 25.06 -12.37
C ALA A 2 45.50 23.66 -11.84
N ALA A 3 46.40 22.99 -11.11
CA ALA A 3 46.16 21.64 -10.57
C ALA A 3 45.00 21.57 -9.56
N VAL A 4 44.79 22.63 -8.76
CA VAL A 4 43.72 22.69 -7.75
C VAL A 4 42.33 22.71 -8.39
N ARG A 5 42.16 23.40 -9.53
CA ARG A 5 40.86 23.46 -10.23
C ARG A 5 40.46 22.12 -10.85
N THR A 6 41.43 21.37 -11.36
CA THR A 6 41.18 20.04 -11.94
C THR A 6 40.78 19.04 -10.86
N PHE A 7 41.41 19.12 -9.68
CA PHE A 7 41.03 18.32 -8.52
C PHE A 7 39.59 18.65 -8.09
N LEU A 8 39.28 19.93 -7.84
CA LEU A 8 37.94 20.35 -7.42
C LEU A 8 36.84 19.89 -8.39
N ARG A 9 37.09 19.97 -9.70
CA ARG A 9 36.10 19.58 -10.72
C ARG A 9 35.85 18.07 -10.75
N LYS A 10 36.87 17.25 -10.48
CA LYS A 10 36.75 15.78 -10.47
C LYS A 10 36.05 15.28 -9.21
N TYR A 11 36.30 15.91 -8.07
CA TYR A 11 35.75 15.47 -6.79
C TYR A 11 34.42 16.14 -6.41
N TRP A 12 33.98 17.18 -7.12
CA TRP A 12 32.69 17.82 -6.83
C TRP A 12 31.53 16.81 -6.91
N ILE A 13 31.42 16.02 -7.98
CA ILE A 13 30.34 15.01 -8.08
C ILE A 13 30.36 14.03 -6.89
N LEU A 14 31.54 13.60 -6.47
CA LEU A 14 31.70 12.72 -5.30
C LEU A 14 31.24 13.40 -4.00
N ILE A 15 31.57 14.68 -3.81
CA ILE A 15 31.13 15.47 -2.67
C ILE A 15 29.60 15.64 -2.67
N VAL A 16 28.95 15.85 -3.84
CA VAL A 16 27.47 15.88 -3.93
C VAL A 16 26.88 14.56 -3.42
N ILE A 17 27.39 13.44 -3.92
CA ILE A 17 26.86 12.11 -3.61
C ILE A 17 27.01 11.82 -2.11
N VAL A 18 28.19 12.12 -1.53
CA VAL A 18 28.44 11.93 -0.10
C VAL A 18 27.51 12.82 0.74
N LEU A 19 27.34 14.09 0.38
CA LEU A 19 26.41 15.00 1.08
C LEU A 19 24.97 14.52 0.99
N TRP A 20 24.55 13.97 -0.15
CA TRP A 20 23.21 13.41 -0.34
C TRP A 20 22.96 12.17 0.52
N VAL A 21 23.94 11.27 0.63
CA VAL A 21 23.86 10.08 1.50
C VAL A 21 23.80 10.48 2.97
N ILE A 22 24.61 11.45 3.41
CA ILE A 22 24.57 11.96 4.80
C ILE A 22 23.20 12.60 5.10
N ALA A 23 22.66 13.40 4.17
CA ALA A 23 21.34 14.01 4.33
C ALA A 23 20.22 12.96 4.40
N TRP A 24 20.32 11.89 3.61
CA TRP A 24 19.37 10.79 3.64
C TRP A 24 19.47 9.98 4.94
N ALA A 25 20.68 9.64 5.40
CA ALA A 25 20.89 8.91 6.65
C ALA A 25 20.39 9.68 7.89
N ASN A 26 20.58 11.01 7.92
CA ASN A 26 20.07 11.85 9.02
C ASN A 26 18.54 11.98 9.02
N ARG A 27 17.88 11.80 7.86
CA ARG A 27 16.41 11.85 7.78
C ARG A 27 15.76 10.71 8.57
N ASP A 28 16.32 9.52 8.48
CA ASP A 28 15.81 8.37 9.24
C ASP A 28 16.12 8.50 10.74
N TRP A 29 17.27 9.06 11.10
CA TRP A 29 17.62 9.33 12.50
C TRP A 29 16.70 10.37 13.17
N LEU A 30 16.34 11.43 12.44
CA LEU A 30 15.41 12.46 12.94
C LEU A 30 13.95 11.97 13.06
N ALA A 31 13.57 10.92 12.34
CA ALA A 31 12.22 10.35 12.45
C ALA A 31 12.02 9.49 13.71
N GLY A 32 13.09 9.03 14.35
CA GLY A 32 13.05 8.14 15.52
C GLY A 32 12.99 8.86 16.88
N GLN A 33 13.33 10.15 16.95
CA GLN A 33 13.23 10.94 18.18
C GLN A 33 11.86 11.63 18.27
N ALA A 34 10.79 10.84 18.32
CA ALA A 34 9.62 11.30 19.04
C ALA A 34 10.05 11.41 20.51
N PRO A 35 9.93 12.58 21.18
CA PRO A 35 10.19 12.63 22.61
C PRO A 35 9.25 11.61 23.24
N ALA A 36 9.84 10.63 23.94
CA ALA A 36 9.11 9.86 24.92
C ALA A 36 8.64 10.88 25.97
N GLY A 37 7.49 11.48 25.70
CA GLY A 37 6.79 12.34 26.63
C GLY A 37 6.40 11.46 27.79
N GLU A 38 7.21 11.54 28.83
CA GLU A 38 6.76 11.45 30.21
C GLU A 38 5.42 12.20 30.35
N ASP A 39 4.49 11.52 31.01
CA ASP A 39 3.32 12.11 31.66
C ASP A 39 2.18 12.62 30.75
N ALA A 40 1.41 11.68 30.21
CA ALA A 40 -0.03 11.89 29.99
C ALA A 40 -0.81 10.84 30.77
N TYR A 41 -0.91 11.05 32.08
CA TYR A 41 -2.00 10.54 32.89
C TYR A 41 -3.32 11.10 32.33
N ALA A 42 -3.92 10.38 31.38
CA ALA A 42 -5.27 10.64 30.95
C ALA A 42 -6.21 10.17 32.06
N GLU A 43 -6.77 11.14 32.79
CA GLU A 43 -7.98 11.00 33.60
C GLU A 43 -8.96 10.02 32.93
N GLU A 44 -9.29 8.95 33.66
CA GLU A 44 -10.49 8.15 33.40
C GLU A 44 -11.72 9.06 33.53
N ARG A 45 -12.16 9.65 32.41
CA ARG A 45 -13.50 10.22 32.34
C ARG A 45 -14.49 9.06 32.25
N PRO A 46 -15.43 8.93 33.21
CA PRO A 46 -16.47 7.90 33.13
C PRO A 46 -17.32 8.13 31.88
N ILE A 47 -17.45 7.08 31.08
CA ILE A 47 -18.30 7.04 29.90
C ILE A 47 -19.76 7.09 30.37
N GLU A 48 -20.37 8.26 30.24
CA GLU A 48 -21.81 8.45 30.42
C GLU A 48 -22.52 7.80 29.22
N VAL A 49 -23.11 6.63 29.46
CA VAL A 49 -23.86 5.85 28.47
C VAL A 49 -25.17 6.60 28.14
N PRO A 50 -25.38 7.09 26.92
CA PRO A 50 -26.65 7.70 26.55
C PRO A 50 -27.77 6.64 26.52
N PRO A 51 -28.98 6.95 27.02
CA PRO A 51 -30.09 6.02 27.01
C PRO A 51 -30.52 5.69 25.58
N ALA A 52 -30.73 4.40 25.34
CA ALA A 52 -31.25 3.85 24.10
C ALA A 52 -32.62 4.46 23.77
N VAL A 53 -32.67 5.29 22.73
CA VAL A 53 -33.93 5.67 22.07
C VAL A 53 -34.28 4.53 21.11
N ARG A 54 -35.14 3.63 21.59
CA ARG A 54 -36.06 2.88 20.74
C ARG A 54 -37.14 3.85 20.23
N ASP A 55 -37.65 3.52 19.04
CA ASP A 55 -38.92 3.95 18.43
C ASP A 55 -38.76 4.72 17.13
N VAL A 56 -38.84 3.98 16.01
CA VAL A 56 -39.51 4.36 14.75
C VAL A 56 -39.90 3.02 14.08
N GLU A 57 -41.11 2.49 14.33
CA GLU A 57 -42.29 2.60 13.45
C GLU A 57 -41.92 2.37 11.97
N ALA A 58 -42.06 1.16 11.43
CA ALA A 58 -43.30 0.61 10.88
C ALA A 58 -43.96 1.56 9.84
N ASP A 59 -43.40 1.58 8.63
CA ASP A 59 -44.16 1.91 7.42
C ASP A 59 -44.23 0.66 6.55
N GLU A 60 -45.44 0.10 6.56
CA GLU A 60 -45.96 -0.82 5.56
C GLU A 60 -46.14 -0.08 4.23
N ASP A 61 -46.30 -0.87 3.16
CA ASP A 61 -47.00 -0.52 1.93
C ASP A 61 -46.17 0.06 0.77
N ALA A 62 -45.56 -0.84 -0.01
CA ALA A 62 -45.43 -0.67 -1.45
C ALA A 62 -45.36 -2.04 -2.14
N ALA A 63 -46.54 -2.59 -2.43
CA ALA A 63 -46.74 -3.69 -3.35
C ALA A 63 -46.16 -3.37 -4.74
N ALA A 64 -45.09 -4.07 -5.12
CA ALA A 64 -44.60 -4.09 -6.49
C ALA A 64 -44.28 -5.54 -6.90
N ALA A 65 -45.28 -6.16 -7.51
CA ALA A 65 -45.25 -7.30 -8.44
C ALA A 65 -43.96 -8.16 -8.43
N GLU A 66 -44.02 -9.28 -7.72
CA GLU A 66 -43.08 -10.39 -7.91
C GLU A 66 -43.24 -10.97 -9.32
N PRO A 67 -42.17 -11.01 -10.15
CA PRO A 67 -42.20 -11.76 -11.39
C PRO A 67 -42.23 -13.26 -11.07
N SER A 68 -43.19 -13.97 -11.67
CA SER A 68 -43.35 -15.42 -11.54
C SER A 68 -42.02 -16.17 -11.67
N PRO A 69 -41.72 -17.13 -10.77
CA PRO A 69 -40.52 -17.95 -10.90
C PRO A 69 -40.60 -18.75 -12.20
N ARG A 70 -39.62 -18.55 -13.09
CA ARG A 70 -39.44 -19.43 -14.24
C ARG A 70 -39.19 -20.86 -13.74
N PRO A 71 -39.73 -21.89 -14.41
CA PRO A 71 -39.38 -23.27 -14.13
C PRO A 71 -37.86 -23.42 -14.19
N GLN A 72 -37.25 -23.79 -13.06
CA GLN A 72 -35.86 -24.18 -13.05
C GLN A 72 -35.76 -25.51 -13.80
N GLU A 73 -35.13 -25.49 -14.98
CA GLU A 73 -34.71 -26.70 -15.66
C GLU A 73 -33.69 -27.40 -14.76
N THR A 74 -34.12 -28.51 -14.17
CA THR A 74 -33.27 -29.43 -13.42
C THR A 74 -32.07 -29.81 -14.30
N PRO A 75 -30.83 -29.49 -13.88
CA PRO A 75 -29.65 -29.93 -14.61
C PRO A 75 -29.64 -31.46 -14.71
N PRO A 76 -29.25 -32.04 -15.86
CA PRO A 76 -29.15 -33.48 -16.00
C PRO A 76 -28.19 -34.05 -14.94
N GLU A 77 -28.65 -35.09 -14.26
CA GLU A 77 -27.92 -35.85 -13.26
C GLU A 77 -26.56 -36.29 -13.86
N PRO A 78 -25.42 -35.93 -13.25
CA PRO A 78 -24.12 -36.26 -13.79
C PRO A 78 -23.94 -37.78 -13.81
N GLU A 79 -23.56 -38.31 -14.98
CA GLU A 79 -23.25 -39.73 -15.15
C GLU A 79 -22.19 -40.17 -14.12
N PRO A 80 -22.34 -41.39 -13.54
CA PRO A 80 -21.43 -41.89 -12.52
C PRO A 80 -20.01 -41.99 -13.11
N ALA A 81 -19.07 -41.31 -12.45
CA ALA A 81 -17.65 -41.36 -12.80
C ALA A 81 -17.14 -42.82 -12.73
N PRO A 82 -16.26 -43.23 -13.67
CA PRO A 82 -15.71 -44.58 -13.68
C PRO A 82 -14.89 -44.84 -12.40
N GLU A 83 -15.11 -46.01 -11.80
CA GLU A 83 -14.35 -46.49 -10.64
C GLU A 83 -12.84 -46.45 -10.93
N PRO A 84 -12.02 -45.88 -10.02
CA PRO A 84 -10.58 -45.81 -10.22
C PRO A 84 -9.98 -47.21 -10.12
N GLU A 85 -9.23 -47.60 -11.17
CA GLU A 85 -8.45 -48.83 -11.18
C GLU A 85 -7.39 -48.84 -10.06
N PRO A 86 -7.12 -50.00 -9.44
CA PRO A 86 -6.19 -50.12 -8.32
C PRO A 86 -4.75 -49.85 -8.77
N VAL A 87 -4.23 -48.69 -8.41
CA VAL A 87 -2.83 -48.30 -8.64
C VAL A 87 -1.92 -49.14 -7.73
N ALA A 88 -0.97 -49.83 -8.36
CA ALA A 88 0.03 -50.66 -7.69
C ALA A 88 0.90 -49.86 -6.70
N PRO A 89 1.37 -50.48 -5.61
CA PRO A 89 2.18 -49.81 -4.59
C PRO A 89 3.52 -49.34 -5.16
N ALA A 90 3.83 -48.06 -4.94
CA ALA A 90 5.10 -47.44 -5.33
C ALA A 90 6.28 -48.00 -4.51
N PRO A 91 7.49 -48.09 -5.10
CA PRO A 91 8.67 -48.56 -4.40
C PRO A 91 9.16 -47.56 -3.34
N GLU A 92 9.44 -48.09 -2.15
CA GLU A 92 10.02 -47.36 -1.02
C GLU A 92 11.36 -46.72 -1.42
N THR A 93 11.41 -45.39 -1.38
CA THR A 93 12.62 -44.63 -1.70
C THR A 93 13.48 -44.54 -0.44
N GLU A 94 14.70 -45.11 -0.51
CA GLU A 94 15.72 -45.03 0.54
C GLU A 94 16.00 -43.57 0.93
N VAL A 95 15.82 -43.29 2.22
CA VAL A 95 16.12 -41.99 2.83
C VAL A 95 17.63 -41.83 2.92
N SER A 96 18.19 -41.09 1.95
CA SER A 96 19.59 -40.70 1.97
C SER A 96 19.81 -39.65 3.07
N ALA A 97 20.71 -39.98 3.99
CA ALA A 97 21.03 -39.17 5.17
C ALA A 97 21.52 -37.76 4.78
N VAL A 98 20.82 -36.74 5.26
CA VAL A 98 21.21 -35.34 5.13
C VAL A 98 22.43 -35.07 6.02
N PRO A 99 23.55 -34.56 5.49
CA PRO A 99 24.73 -34.20 6.29
C PRO A 99 24.40 -33.01 7.20
N GLN A 100 24.73 -33.14 8.50
CA GLN A 100 24.55 -32.07 9.47
C GLN A 100 25.46 -30.88 9.15
N PRO A 101 24.95 -29.64 9.19
CA PRO A 101 25.75 -28.44 8.97
C PRO A 101 26.74 -28.21 10.12
N GLU A 102 27.99 -27.93 9.77
CA GLU A 102 29.04 -27.56 10.71
C GLU A 102 28.70 -26.23 11.42
N PRO A 103 29.05 -26.07 12.72
CA PRO A 103 28.78 -24.86 13.48
C PRO A 103 29.58 -23.68 12.94
N ALA A 104 28.89 -22.57 12.67
CA ALA A 104 29.49 -21.33 12.19
C ALA A 104 30.47 -20.72 13.21
N PRO A 105 31.56 -20.05 12.76
CA PRO A 105 32.54 -19.42 13.63
C PRO A 105 31.92 -18.24 14.40
N ALA A 106 32.27 -18.15 15.68
CA ALA A 106 31.82 -17.11 16.60
C ALA A 106 32.18 -15.71 16.09
N VAL A 107 31.17 -14.87 15.91
CA VAL A 107 31.32 -13.44 15.62
C VAL A 107 31.76 -12.75 16.91
N PRO A 108 32.88 -11.99 16.93
CA PRO A 108 33.33 -11.30 18.12
C PRO A 108 32.34 -10.19 18.51
N GLU A 109 31.94 -10.20 19.78
CA GLU A 109 31.16 -9.15 20.44
C GLU A 109 31.91 -7.82 20.32
N ARG A 110 31.26 -6.83 19.69
CA ARG A 110 31.77 -5.47 19.54
C ARG A 110 31.23 -4.65 20.71
N GLU A 111 32.11 -4.27 21.63
CA GLU A 111 31.77 -3.40 22.76
C GLU A 111 31.25 -2.05 22.25
N PRO A 112 30.16 -1.51 22.85
CA PRO A 112 29.63 -0.20 22.50
C PRO A 112 30.51 0.89 23.13
N GLU A 113 31.28 1.60 22.31
CA GLU A 113 31.92 2.85 22.71
C GLU A 113 30.83 3.92 22.94
N ALA A 114 30.77 4.39 24.19
CA ALA A 114 30.03 5.54 24.62
C ALA A 114 30.74 6.84 24.19
N GLU A 115 30.03 7.96 24.36
CA GLU A 115 30.48 9.36 24.28
C GLU A 115 30.25 10.08 22.95
N ALA A 116 29.29 11.01 22.94
CA ALA A 116 29.60 12.41 23.25
C ALA A 116 28.31 13.26 23.11
N GLU A 117 27.87 13.82 24.22
CA GLU A 117 26.86 14.86 24.27
C GLU A 117 27.40 16.14 23.63
N ALA A 118 26.75 16.62 22.57
CA ALA A 118 26.97 17.95 22.03
C ALA A 118 25.69 18.76 22.20
N GLU A 119 25.68 19.55 23.26
CA GLU A 119 24.73 20.62 23.56
C GLU A 119 24.78 21.66 22.43
N VAL A 120 23.74 21.68 21.58
CA VAL A 120 23.59 22.68 20.52
C VAL A 120 22.48 23.66 20.89
N ASP A 121 22.95 24.84 21.24
CA ASP A 121 22.25 26.09 21.49
C ASP A 121 21.21 26.39 20.38
N ARG A 122 19.94 26.53 20.74
CA ARG A 122 18.83 26.87 19.82
C ARG A 122 18.53 28.36 19.89
N PRO A 123 18.69 29.14 18.81
CA PRO A 123 18.21 30.51 18.76
C PRO A 123 16.68 30.54 18.64
N THR A 124 16.03 31.15 19.63
CA THR A 124 14.61 31.52 19.62
C THR A 124 14.43 32.71 18.68
N ALA A 125 13.69 32.54 17.58
CA ALA A 125 13.27 33.66 16.73
C ALA A 125 11.77 33.55 16.44
N THR A 126 11.00 34.37 17.16
CA THR A 126 9.58 34.65 16.94
C THR A 126 9.45 35.60 15.74
N PRO A 127 8.72 35.27 14.67
CA PRO A 127 8.34 36.26 13.67
C PRO A 127 7.03 36.95 14.09
N GLU A 128 7.14 38.18 14.58
CA GLU A 128 6.01 39.11 14.65
C GLU A 128 5.62 39.52 13.21
N THR A 129 4.37 39.29 12.84
CA THR A 129 3.79 39.83 11.60
C THR A 129 2.95 41.07 11.94
N PRO A 130 3.28 42.26 11.43
CA PRO A 130 2.43 43.42 11.59
C PRO A 130 1.22 43.34 10.65
N ILE A 131 0.06 43.47 11.26
CA ILE A 131 -1.24 43.75 10.63
C ILE A 131 -1.15 45.12 9.96
N THR A 132 -1.45 45.21 8.66
CA THR A 132 -1.87 46.47 8.04
C THR A 132 -2.93 46.15 6.99
N ALA A 133 -4.18 46.32 7.40
CA ALA A 133 -5.34 46.28 6.53
C ALA A 133 -5.54 47.67 5.92
N ALA A 134 -5.55 47.75 4.59
CA ALA A 134 -6.10 48.87 3.85
C ALA A 134 -7.38 48.38 3.14
N PRO A 135 -8.50 49.13 3.20
CA PRO A 135 -9.72 48.78 2.48
C PRO A 135 -9.52 49.13 1.00
N VAL A 136 -9.26 48.11 0.17
CA VAL A 136 -9.26 48.25 -1.29
C VAL A 136 -10.69 48.03 -1.77
N THR A 137 -11.27 49.09 -2.33
CA THR A 137 -12.56 49.09 -3.02
C THR A 137 -12.46 48.21 -4.27
N GLU A 138 -13.12 47.05 -4.26
CA GLU A 138 -13.11 46.11 -5.39
C GLU A 138 -13.94 46.66 -6.57
N PRO A 139 -13.40 46.71 -7.79
CA PRO A 139 -14.21 46.86 -8.99
C PRO A 139 -15.00 45.56 -9.21
N VAL A 140 -16.31 45.70 -9.42
CA VAL A 140 -17.19 44.62 -9.90
C VAL A 140 -16.74 44.28 -11.32
N VAL A 141 -15.77 43.37 -11.44
CA VAL A 141 -15.41 42.72 -12.68
C VAL A 141 -16.37 41.55 -12.83
N GLU A 142 -17.18 41.57 -13.88
CA GLU A 142 -18.00 40.45 -14.30
C GLU A 142 -17.10 39.22 -14.42
N ARG A 143 -17.25 38.31 -13.45
CA ARG A 143 -16.42 37.12 -13.28
C ARG A 143 -16.86 36.15 -14.36
N GLU A 144 -16.23 36.23 -15.54
CA GLU A 144 -16.27 35.15 -16.53
C GLU A 144 -15.99 33.86 -15.75
N GLU A 145 -16.99 32.99 -15.70
CA GLU A 145 -16.94 31.69 -15.07
C GLU A 145 -16.01 30.82 -15.91
N VAL A 146 -14.70 31.01 -15.71
CA VAL A 146 -13.67 30.13 -16.23
C VAL A 146 -13.89 28.81 -15.53
N VAL A 147 -14.61 27.92 -16.20
CA VAL A 147 -14.75 26.51 -15.81
C VAL A 147 -13.32 26.00 -15.65
N ALA A 148 -12.89 25.86 -14.40
CA ALA A 148 -11.54 25.40 -14.11
C ALA A 148 -11.35 24.05 -14.80
N PRO A 149 -10.25 23.84 -15.53
CA PRO A 149 -10.01 22.56 -16.18
C PRO A 149 -10.13 21.48 -15.10
N GLU A 150 -10.98 20.48 -15.38
CA GLU A 150 -11.14 19.31 -14.53
C GLU A 150 -9.75 18.67 -14.38
N VAL A 151 -9.15 18.84 -13.20
CA VAL A 151 -7.79 18.38 -12.94
C VAL A 151 -7.84 16.87 -12.80
N VAL A 152 -7.59 16.17 -13.91
CA VAL A 152 -7.44 14.70 -13.90
C VAL A 152 -6.24 14.38 -13.03
N GLU A 153 -6.48 13.71 -11.91
CA GLU A 153 -5.45 13.30 -10.96
C GLU A 153 -4.47 12.34 -11.66
N THR A 154 -3.18 12.63 -11.56
CA THR A 154 -2.15 11.77 -12.16
C THR A 154 -2.00 10.46 -11.37
N PRO A 155 -1.55 9.35 -11.99
CA PRO A 155 -1.29 8.10 -11.27
C PRO A 155 -0.36 8.27 -10.06
N ALA A 156 0.64 9.15 -10.17
CA ALA A 156 1.60 9.44 -9.11
C ALA A 156 0.94 10.16 -7.91
N GLU A 157 0.05 11.13 -8.18
CA GLU A 157 -0.72 11.81 -7.14
C GLU A 157 -1.67 10.84 -6.44
N LEU A 158 -2.36 10.00 -7.21
CA LEU A 158 -3.26 8.98 -6.68
C LEU A 158 -2.54 8.02 -5.72
N LEU A 159 -1.32 7.59 -6.09
CA LEU A 159 -0.48 6.73 -5.26
C LEU A 159 0.05 7.45 -4.01
N SER A 160 0.44 8.73 -4.13
CA SER A 160 0.84 9.55 -3.00
C SER A 160 -0.30 9.71 -1.99
N ARG A 161 -1.50 10.00 -2.50
CA ARG A 161 -2.72 10.14 -1.71
C ARG A 161 -3.09 8.85 -1.01
N SER A 162 -3.10 7.72 -1.70
CA SER A 162 -3.43 6.42 -1.08
C SER A 162 -2.43 6.04 0.02
N ARG A 163 -1.13 6.29 -0.17
CA ARG A 163 -0.11 6.10 0.87
C ARG A 163 -0.32 6.98 2.09
N SER A 164 -0.76 8.23 1.91
CA SER A 164 -1.13 9.12 3.02
C SER A 164 -2.33 8.58 3.79
N VAL A 165 -3.37 8.10 3.07
CA VAL A 165 -4.55 7.48 3.67
C VAL A 165 -4.20 6.18 4.39
N ALA A 166 -3.30 5.36 3.86
CA ALA A 166 -2.85 4.13 4.49
C ALA A 166 -2.28 4.37 5.89
N ARG A 167 -1.49 5.45 6.07
CA ARG A 167 -0.89 5.81 7.37
C ARG A 167 -1.90 6.36 8.36
N SER A 168 -2.90 7.10 7.89
CA SER A 168 -3.85 7.81 8.75
C SER A 168 -5.12 7.02 9.06
N ARG A 169 -5.59 6.20 8.12
CA ARG A 169 -6.86 5.45 8.21
C ARG A 169 -6.72 3.95 7.96
N GLY A 170 -5.51 3.47 7.68
CA GLY A 170 -5.22 2.05 7.46
C GLY A 170 -5.35 1.59 6.00
N PRO A 171 -4.97 0.34 5.74
CA PRO A 171 -4.81 -0.17 4.37
C PRO A 171 -6.14 -0.33 3.62
N GLY A 172 -7.25 -0.68 4.28
CA GLY A 172 -8.56 -0.81 3.63
C GLY A 172 -9.01 0.50 2.98
N ALA A 173 -8.93 1.61 3.72
CA ALA A 173 -9.26 2.94 3.21
C ALA A 173 -8.33 3.37 2.05
N ALA A 174 -7.06 2.99 2.09
CA ALA A 174 -6.12 3.27 1.00
C ALA A 174 -6.47 2.51 -0.29
N ALA A 175 -6.92 1.25 -0.17
CA ALA A 175 -7.40 0.47 -1.30
C ALA A 175 -8.66 1.07 -1.93
N GLU A 176 -9.59 1.59 -1.13
CA GLU A 176 -10.78 2.29 -1.63
C GLU A 176 -10.43 3.55 -2.44
N VAL A 177 -9.43 4.32 -1.98
CA VAL A 177 -8.92 5.50 -2.71
C VAL A 177 -8.33 5.10 -4.06
N LEU A 178 -7.53 4.04 -4.10
CA LEU A 178 -6.98 3.53 -5.37
C LEU A 178 -8.09 3.01 -6.29
N ALA A 179 -9.06 2.27 -5.76
CA ALA A 179 -10.18 1.75 -6.53
C ALA A 179 -11.05 2.88 -7.12
N ALA A 180 -11.21 3.99 -6.41
CA ALA A 180 -11.91 5.17 -6.92
C ALA A 180 -11.12 5.84 -8.06
N GLY A 181 -9.85 6.17 -7.84
CA GLY A 181 -9.05 6.84 -8.87
C GLY A 181 -8.80 5.97 -10.11
N LEU A 182 -8.70 4.64 -9.97
CA LEU A 182 -8.57 3.73 -11.11
C LEU A 182 -9.80 3.69 -12.04
N ARG A 183 -10.99 4.12 -11.57
CA ARG A 183 -12.19 4.25 -12.42
C ARG A 183 -12.17 5.51 -13.27
N GLU A 184 -11.50 6.56 -12.79
CA GLU A 184 -11.40 7.86 -13.45
C GLU A 184 -10.19 7.92 -14.39
N LEU A 185 -9.13 7.17 -14.10
CA LEU A 185 -7.96 7.08 -14.95
C LEU A 185 -8.27 6.43 -16.31
N PRO A 186 -7.73 6.95 -17.43
CA PRO A 186 -7.81 6.30 -18.72
C PRO A 186 -7.28 4.86 -18.68
N GLY A 187 -7.86 3.98 -19.50
CA GLY A 187 -7.55 2.55 -19.49
C GLY A 187 -6.18 2.19 -20.07
N ASP A 188 -5.56 3.08 -20.85
CA ASP A 188 -4.31 2.90 -21.58
C ASP A 188 -3.07 3.39 -20.84
N VAL A 189 -3.23 3.88 -19.61
CA VAL A 189 -2.13 4.37 -18.78
C VAL A 189 -1.25 3.20 -18.30
N PRO A 190 0.05 3.16 -18.62
CA PRO A 190 0.91 2.02 -18.29
C PRO A 190 1.06 1.80 -16.77
N GLU A 191 0.98 2.86 -15.97
CA GLU A 191 1.08 2.82 -14.51
C GLU A 191 -0.14 2.16 -13.83
N ARG A 192 -1.21 1.80 -14.58
CA ARG A 192 -2.37 1.09 -14.00
C ARG A 192 -1.97 -0.24 -13.35
N ALA A 193 -1.01 -0.96 -13.95
CA ALA A 193 -0.51 -2.21 -13.40
C ALA A 193 0.07 -2.02 -11.99
N ASP A 194 0.88 -0.97 -11.80
CA ASP A 194 1.49 -0.64 -10.51
C ASP A 194 0.43 -0.28 -9.47
N LEU A 195 -0.58 0.51 -9.86
CA LEU A 195 -1.69 0.89 -8.98
C LEU A 195 -2.52 -0.33 -8.54
N TYR A 196 -2.82 -1.27 -9.46
CA TYR A 196 -3.48 -2.53 -9.10
C TYR A 196 -2.61 -3.38 -8.18
N GLY A 197 -1.30 -3.43 -8.41
CA GLY A 197 -0.35 -4.13 -7.54
C GLY A 197 -0.33 -3.56 -6.11
N GLU A 198 -0.29 -2.23 -5.97
CA GLU A 198 -0.34 -1.55 -4.67
C GLU A 198 -1.70 -1.72 -3.99
N MET A 199 -2.80 -1.68 -4.75
CA MET A 199 -4.15 -1.97 -4.23
C MET A 199 -4.25 -3.41 -3.70
N GLY A 200 -3.67 -4.38 -4.41
CA GLY A 200 -3.56 -5.76 -3.94
C GLY A 200 -2.75 -5.87 -2.64
N ASN A 201 -1.63 -5.14 -2.54
CA ASN A 201 -0.84 -5.08 -1.31
C ASN A 201 -1.66 -4.54 -0.14
N TYR A 202 -2.43 -3.47 -0.34
CA TYR A 202 -3.31 -2.93 0.71
C TYR A 202 -4.40 -3.91 1.14
N HIS A 203 -5.10 -4.54 0.20
CA HIS A 203 -6.09 -5.57 0.56
C HIS A 203 -5.47 -6.74 1.30
N PHE A 204 -4.26 -7.16 0.90
CA PHE A 204 -3.52 -8.24 1.56
C PHE A 204 -3.18 -7.86 3.01
N THR A 205 -2.65 -6.66 3.23
CA THR A 205 -2.36 -6.14 4.60
C THR A 205 -3.63 -5.99 5.44
N ALA A 206 -4.77 -5.68 4.81
CA ALA A 206 -6.07 -5.61 5.48
C ALA A 206 -6.69 -6.99 5.79
N GLY A 207 -6.05 -8.09 5.39
CA GLY A 207 -6.58 -9.45 5.55
C GLY A 207 -7.68 -9.84 4.56
N ASN A 208 -7.98 -9.00 3.57
CA ASN A 208 -8.96 -9.29 2.53
C ASN A 208 -8.28 -9.99 1.34
N PHE A 209 -7.97 -11.27 1.50
CA PHE A 209 -7.22 -12.05 0.51
C PHE A 209 -7.94 -12.19 -0.82
N THR A 210 -9.28 -12.31 -0.81
CA THR A 210 -10.07 -12.40 -2.04
C THR A 210 -9.95 -11.13 -2.89
N ALA A 211 -10.09 -9.95 -2.27
CA ALA A 211 -9.91 -8.69 -2.99
C ALA A 211 -8.44 -8.46 -3.41
N ALA A 212 -7.48 -8.92 -2.59
CA ALA A 212 -6.06 -8.84 -2.93
C ALA A 212 -5.73 -9.63 -4.21
N LEU A 213 -6.18 -10.90 -4.29
CA LEU A 213 -5.96 -11.75 -5.46
C LEU A 213 -6.63 -11.16 -6.71
N ALA A 214 -7.86 -10.64 -6.61
CA ALA A 214 -8.53 -9.98 -7.73
C ALA A 214 -7.79 -8.73 -8.22
N ALA A 215 -7.20 -7.95 -7.30
CA ALA A 215 -6.37 -6.80 -7.66
C ALA A 215 -5.06 -7.23 -8.33
N TYR A 216 -4.41 -8.28 -7.84
CA TYR A 216 -3.21 -8.84 -8.47
C TYR A 216 -3.48 -9.42 -9.87
N ASP A 217 -4.62 -10.09 -10.07
CA ASP A 217 -5.05 -10.54 -11.41
C ASP A 217 -5.23 -9.35 -12.36
N SER A 218 -5.80 -8.26 -11.86
CA SER A 218 -5.99 -7.03 -12.65
C SER A 218 -4.66 -6.39 -13.01
N ALA A 219 -3.68 -6.41 -12.10
CA ALA A 219 -2.32 -5.95 -12.36
C ALA A 219 -1.63 -6.79 -13.44
N LEU A 220 -1.70 -8.13 -13.34
CA LEU A 220 -1.13 -9.04 -14.33
C LEU A 220 -1.74 -8.84 -15.73
N LYS A 221 -3.05 -8.57 -15.81
CA LYS A 221 -3.73 -8.26 -17.09
C LYS A 221 -3.29 -6.93 -17.69
N ALA A 222 -2.98 -5.93 -16.86
CA ALA A 222 -2.55 -4.61 -17.30
C ALA A 222 -1.06 -4.56 -17.71
N LEU A 223 -0.24 -5.51 -17.25
CA LEU A 223 1.18 -5.56 -17.61
C LEU A 223 1.41 -6.03 -19.06
N PRO A 224 2.43 -5.47 -19.74
CA PRO A 224 3.06 -6.09 -20.90
C PRO A 224 3.53 -7.52 -20.59
N GLU A 225 3.51 -8.41 -21.58
CA GLU A 225 3.82 -9.83 -21.41
C GLU A 225 5.23 -10.05 -20.86
N GLU A 226 6.20 -9.26 -21.36
CA GLU A 226 7.60 -9.27 -20.94
C GLU A 226 7.80 -8.97 -19.44
N ASP A 227 6.93 -8.14 -18.85
CA ASP A 227 7.03 -7.69 -17.47
C ASP A 227 6.27 -8.61 -16.50
N ARG A 228 5.32 -9.42 -17.00
CA ARG A 228 4.53 -10.35 -16.17
C ARG A 228 5.40 -11.37 -15.46
N ILE A 229 6.47 -11.86 -16.08
CA ILE A 229 7.31 -12.94 -15.53
C ILE A 229 7.85 -12.57 -14.14
N ALA A 230 8.29 -11.32 -13.96
CA ALA A 230 8.81 -10.85 -12.67
C ALA A 230 7.70 -10.83 -11.60
N MET A 231 6.51 -10.33 -11.96
CA MET A 231 5.36 -10.27 -11.06
C MET A 231 4.83 -11.68 -10.71
N LEU A 232 4.73 -12.59 -11.68
CA LEU A 232 4.31 -13.98 -11.47
C LEU A 232 5.23 -14.69 -10.47
N ARG A 233 6.55 -14.49 -10.58
CA ARG A 233 7.52 -15.07 -9.63
C ARG A 233 7.30 -14.56 -8.21
N ARG A 234 7.03 -13.26 -8.06
CA ARG A 234 6.76 -12.63 -6.77
C ARG A 234 5.44 -13.10 -6.16
N LEU A 235 4.40 -13.26 -6.97
CA LEU A 235 3.05 -13.64 -6.51
C LEU A 235 2.88 -15.14 -6.29
N ALA A 236 3.72 -15.99 -6.87
CA ALA A 236 3.64 -17.44 -6.73
C ALA A 236 3.42 -17.96 -5.29
N PRO A 237 4.21 -17.55 -4.27
CA PRO A 237 3.98 -18.02 -2.89
C PRO A 237 2.67 -17.51 -2.27
N ILE A 238 2.15 -16.37 -2.73
CA ILE A 238 0.86 -15.83 -2.26
C ILE A 238 -0.27 -16.67 -2.83
N TYR A 239 -0.26 -16.93 -4.15
CA TYR A 239 -1.30 -17.74 -4.78
C TYR A 239 -1.28 -19.17 -4.27
N ASP A 240 -0.11 -19.76 -4.06
CA ASP A 240 0.03 -21.11 -3.50
C ASP A 240 -0.66 -21.26 -2.14
N ARG A 241 -0.64 -20.20 -1.30
CA ARG A 241 -1.24 -20.21 0.03
C ARG A 241 -2.72 -19.82 0.04
N TYR A 242 -3.13 -18.83 -0.75
CA TYR A 242 -4.42 -18.17 -0.59
C TYR A 242 -5.40 -18.38 -1.75
N HIS A 243 -4.93 -18.81 -2.92
CA HIS A 243 -5.80 -19.06 -4.07
C HIS A 243 -6.22 -20.55 -4.11
N PRO A 244 -7.50 -20.90 -4.36
CA PRO A 244 -7.96 -22.29 -4.33
C PRO A 244 -7.27 -23.20 -5.36
N ALA A 245 -6.91 -22.66 -6.53
CA ALA A 245 -6.12 -23.38 -7.54
C ALA A 245 -4.60 -23.25 -7.33
N GLY A 246 -4.16 -22.60 -6.26
CA GLY A 246 -2.76 -22.40 -5.94
C GLY A 246 -1.98 -21.70 -7.06
N ARG A 247 -0.72 -22.13 -7.24
CA ARG A 247 0.17 -21.62 -8.30
C ARG A 247 -0.30 -21.94 -9.72
N SER A 248 -1.10 -22.99 -9.93
CA SER A 248 -1.57 -23.37 -11.28
C SER A 248 -2.43 -22.29 -11.93
N HIS A 249 -3.12 -21.48 -11.12
CA HIS A 249 -3.88 -20.33 -11.62
C HIS A 249 -3.00 -19.32 -12.37
N LEU A 250 -1.74 -19.16 -11.97
CA LEU A 250 -0.81 -18.21 -12.57
C LEU A 250 -0.35 -18.63 -13.97
N ASP A 251 -0.56 -19.88 -14.37
CA ASP A 251 -0.17 -20.37 -15.70
C ASP A 251 -0.99 -19.73 -16.82
N GLN A 252 -2.19 -19.20 -16.53
CA GLN A 252 -3.01 -18.49 -17.53
C GLN A 252 -2.45 -17.10 -17.92
N PHE A 253 -1.47 -16.58 -17.16
CA PHE A 253 -0.86 -15.27 -17.38
C PHE A 253 0.56 -15.36 -17.98
N ARG A 254 1.04 -16.59 -18.22
CA ARG A 254 2.27 -16.85 -18.97
C ARG A 254 1.99 -16.84 -20.46
#